data_AF-A0A2I1HL60-F1
#
_entry.id   AF-A0A2I1HL60-F1
#
_cell.length_a   1.000
_cell.length_b   1.000
_cell.length_c   1.000
_cell.angle_alpha   90.00
_cell.angle_beta   90.00
_cell.angle_gamma   90.00
#
_symmetry.space_group_name_H-M   'P 1'
#
loop_
_entity.id
_entity.type
_entity.pdbx_description
1 polymer ?
#
loop_
_entity_poly.entity_id
_entity_poly.type
_entity_poly.pdbx_seq_one_letter_code
_entity_poly.pdbx_strand_id
1 'polypeptide(L)'
;LVDKYLEKKSPSRRRKTFIFRDDYDLIISVLREPSNTKIGSVKDRSWIKNTFHIRELGTESNPNTQVVTIAKDINDTEIIRTVCPFDRIYDILCKVHAGVLKHVGATKMWDVVGDIVIILL
;
A
#
# COMPACT_ATOMS: atom_id res chain seq x y z
N LEU A 1 5.44 -0.98 20.82
CA LEU A 1 4.35 0.04 20.90
C LEU A 1 3.26 -0.25 19.88
N VAL A 2 3.65 -0.54 18.63
CA VAL A 2 2.76 -0.97 17.54
C VAL A 2 2.04 -2.29 17.85
N ASP A 3 2.74 -3.29 18.40
CA ASP A 3 2.12 -4.58 18.72
C ASP A 3 1.01 -4.45 19.78
N LYS A 4 1.28 -3.69 20.85
CA LYS A 4 0.28 -3.35 21.88
C LYS A 4 -0.92 -2.55 21.33
N TYR A 5 -0.72 -1.77 20.28
CA TYR A 5 -1.81 -1.06 19.60
C TYR A 5 -2.63 -2.02 18.74
N LEU A 6 -1.96 -2.92 18.01
CA LEU A 6 -2.61 -3.92 17.18
C LEU A 6 -3.40 -4.91 18.02
N GLU A 7 -2.87 -5.33 19.16
CA GLU A 7 -3.54 -6.24 20.11
C GLU A 7 -4.93 -5.73 20.53
N LYS A 8 -5.12 -4.41 20.60
CA LYS A 8 -6.40 -3.77 20.92
C LYS A 8 -7.41 -3.80 19.76
N LYS A 9 -6.97 -4.08 18.54
CA LYS A 9 -7.84 -4.17 17.35
C LYS A 9 -8.27 -5.62 17.10
N SER A 10 -9.46 -5.81 16.53
CA SER A 10 -9.89 -7.12 16.04
C SER A 10 -8.97 -7.60 14.90
N PRO A 11 -8.81 -8.92 14.68
CA PRO A 11 -7.97 -9.43 13.59
C PRO A 11 -8.32 -8.83 12.22
N SER A 12 -9.62 -8.64 11.95
CA SER A 12 -10.12 -7.99 10.74
C SER A 12 -9.73 -6.52 10.62
N ARG A 13 -9.63 -5.79 11.74
CA ARG A 13 -9.17 -4.40 11.78
C ARG A 13 -7.64 -4.34 11.69
N ARG A 14 -6.90 -5.23 12.36
CA ARG A 14 -5.43 -5.29 12.27
C ARG A 14 -4.94 -5.41 10.83
N ARG A 15 -5.55 -6.31 10.06
CA ARG A 15 -5.26 -6.54 8.64
C ARG A 15 -5.59 -5.34 7.72
N LYS A 16 -6.46 -4.47 8.21
CA LYS A 16 -6.86 -3.19 7.59
C LYS A 16 -6.08 -1.99 8.16
N THR A 17 -5.20 -2.21 9.13
CA THR A 17 -4.44 -1.20 9.86
C THR A 17 -2.95 -1.26 9.50
N PHE A 18 -2.43 -2.44 9.15
CA PHE A 18 -1.13 -2.60 8.50
C PHE A 18 -1.17 -3.76 7.52
N ILE A 19 -0.55 -3.56 6.35
CA ILE A 19 -0.30 -4.66 5.41
C ILE A 19 1.04 -5.28 5.79
N PHE A 20 1.00 -6.52 6.28
CA PHE A 20 2.21 -7.29 6.53
C PHE A 20 2.72 -7.93 5.24
N ARG A 21 3.94 -8.47 5.29
CA ARG A 21 4.59 -9.10 4.14
C ARG A 21 3.74 -10.21 3.52
N ASP A 22 3.22 -11.12 4.35
CA ASP A 22 2.39 -12.23 3.89
C ASP A 22 1.09 -11.76 3.22
N ASP A 23 0.48 -10.70 3.76
CA ASP A 23 -0.71 -10.09 3.17
C ASP A 23 -0.39 -9.43 1.82
N TYR A 24 0.75 -8.76 1.73
CA TYR A 24 1.23 -8.15 0.50
C TYR A 24 1.51 -9.18 -0.59
N ASP A 25 2.16 -10.28 -0.24
CA ASP A 25 2.47 -11.36 -1.18
C ASP A 25 1.18 -12.08 -1.63
N LEU A 26 0.19 -12.23 -0.73
CA LEU A 26 -1.15 -12.71 -1.09
C LEU A 26 -1.87 -11.75 -2.05
N ILE A 27 -1.82 -10.44 -1.79
CA ILE A 27 -2.40 -9.41 -2.66
C ILE A 27 -1.82 -9.53 -4.07
N ILE A 28 -0.49 -9.56 -4.19
CA ILE A 28 0.18 -9.70 -5.49
C ILE A 28 -0.25 -10.99 -6.20
N SER A 29 -0.27 -12.11 -5.50
CA SER A 29 -0.61 -13.42 -6.08
C SER A 29 -2.04 -13.43 -6.63
N VAL A 30 -3.00 -12.89 -5.88
CA VAL A 30 -4.40 -12.79 -6.32
C VAL A 30 -4.57 -11.82 -7.48
N LEU A 31 -3.87 -10.69 -7.50
CA LEU A 31 -3.98 -9.70 -8.58
C LEU A 31 -3.33 -10.18 -9.88
N ARG A 32 -2.26 -10.98 -9.81
CA ARG A 32 -1.62 -11.59 -10.99
C ARG A 32 -2.44 -12.72 -11.60
N GLU A 33 -3.12 -13.51 -10.76
CA GLU A 33 -3.94 -14.64 -11.19
C GLU A 33 -5.38 -14.53 -10.64
N PRO A 34 -6.19 -13.55 -11.09
CA PRO A 34 -7.50 -13.28 -10.50
C PRO A 34 -8.50 -14.42 -10.66
N SER A 35 -8.32 -15.29 -11.65
CA SER A 35 -9.17 -16.47 -11.89
C SER A 35 -8.79 -17.68 -11.05
N ASN A 36 -7.62 -17.67 -10.39
CA ASN A 36 -7.13 -18.78 -9.60
C ASN A 36 -7.83 -18.83 -8.23
N THR A 37 -8.74 -19.81 -8.07
CA THR A 37 -9.53 -19.98 -6.84
C THR A 37 -8.80 -20.71 -5.72
N LYS A 38 -7.58 -21.22 -5.98
CA LYS A 38 -6.74 -21.90 -4.98
C LYS A 38 -5.94 -20.93 -4.11
N ILE A 39 -5.79 -19.67 -4.53
CA ILE A 39 -5.04 -18.64 -3.80
C ILE A 39 -5.96 -17.96 -2.79
N GLY A 40 -5.60 -18.06 -1.51
CA GLY A 40 -6.35 -17.48 -0.39
C GLY A 40 -7.77 -18.02 -0.23
N SER A 41 -8.53 -17.43 0.70
CA SER A 41 -9.95 -17.71 0.84
C SER A 41 -10.81 -16.91 -0.14
N VAL A 42 -12.08 -17.29 -0.31
CA VAL A 42 -13.06 -16.50 -1.10
C VAL A 42 -13.17 -15.07 -0.58
N LYS A 43 -13.15 -14.90 0.75
CA LYS A 43 -13.23 -13.58 1.39
C LYS A 43 -11.98 -12.75 1.10
N ASP A 44 -10.80 -13.36 1.12
CA ASP A 44 -9.55 -12.67 0.79
C ASP A 44 -9.57 -12.20 -0.67
N ARG A 45 -9.92 -13.09 -1.61
CA ARG A 45 -9.99 -12.73 -3.03
C ARG A 45 -10.98 -11.61 -3.29
N SER A 46 -12.16 -11.66 -2.67
CA SER A 46 -13.17 -10.61 -2.82
C SER A 46 -12.68 -9.28 -2.25
N TRP A 47 -12.09 -9.29 -1.05
CA TRP A 47 -11.51 -8.09 -0.45
C TRP A 47 -10.39 -7.50 -1.32
N ILE A 48 -9.47 -8.33 -1.80
CA ILE A 48 -8.31 -7.90 -2.58
C ILE A 48 -8.75 -7.26 -3.89
N LYS A 49 -9.60 -7.93 -4.67
CA LYS A 49 -10.09 -7.42 -5.96
C LYS A 49 -10.85 -6.10 -5.86
N ASN A 50 -11.51 -5.88 -4.72
CA ASN A 50 -12.30 -4.68 -4.48
C ASN A 50 -11.49 -3.53 -3.88
N THR A 51 -10.28 -3.79 -3.37
CA THR A 51 -9.47 -2.80 -2.63
C THR A 51 -8.22 -2.39 -3.39
N PHE A 52 -7.58 -3.33 -4.11
CA PHE A 52 -6.26 -3.15 -4.66
C PHE A 52 -6.23 -3.30 -6.18
N HIS A 53 -5.29 -2.60 -6.80
CA HIS A 53 -5.04 -2.63 -8.23
C HIS A 53 -3.55 -2.70 -8.51
N ILE A 54 -3.17 -3.31 -9.64
CA ILE A 54 -1.82 -3.16 -10.19
C ILE A 54 -1.86 -1.99 -11.16
N ARG A 55 -0.98 -1.00 -10.98
CA ARG A 55 -0.79 0.10 -11.93
C ARG A 55 0.68 0.23 -12.31
N GLU A 56 0.89 0.68 -13.54
CA GLU A 56 2.18 1.05 -14.06
C GLU A 56 2.41 2.53 -13.73
N LEU A 57 3.27 2.82 -12.75
CA LEU A 57 3.59 4.19 -12.32
C LEU A 57 4.94 4.68 -12.87
N GLY A 58 5.63 3.82 -13.64
CA GLY A 58 6.88 4.16 -14.32
C GLY A 58 6.66 4.86 -15.67
N THR A 59 7.76 5.09 -16.38
CA THR A 59 7.73 5.50 -17.79
C THR A 59 7.82 4.27 -18.68
N GLU A 60 7.49 4.39 -19.96
CA GLU A 60 7.65 3.28 -20.91
C GLU A 60 9.10 2.73 -20.95
N SER A 61 10.09 3.61 -20.74
CA SER A 61 11.51 3.26 -20.68
C SER A 61 11.99 2.73 -19.32
N ASN A 62 11.19 2.91 -18.26
CA ASN A 62 11.51 2.45 -16.90
C ASN A 62 10.21 2.08 -16.18
N PRO A 63 9.65 0.89 -16.47
CA PRO A 63 8.44 0.44 -15.84
C PRO A 63 8.67 0.22 -14.33
N ASN A 64 7.73 0.74 -13.55
CA ASN A 64 7.58 0.59 -12.12
C ASN A 64 6.13 0.15 -11.83
N THR A 65 5.89 -1.15 -11.99
CA THR A 65 4.62 -1.79 -11.65
C THR A 65 4.42 -1.80 -10.13
N GLN A 66 3.35 -1.19 -9.64
CA GLN A 66 3.06 -1.09 -8.21
C GLN A 66 1.64 -1.54 -7.86
N VAL A 67 1.49 -2.05 -6.63
CA VAL A 67 0.18 -2.28 -6.03
C VAL A 67 -0.31 -0.98 -5.42
N VAL A 68 -1.52 -0.58 -5.77
CA VAL A 68 -2.13 0.68 -5.34
C VAL A 68 -3.55 0.47 -4.79
N THR A 69 -3.98 1.40 -3.94
CA THR A 69 -5.40 1.63 -3.64
C THR A 69 -5.85 2.90 -4.33
N ILE A 70 -7.09 2.93 -4.81
CA ILE A 70 -7.69 4.12 -5.41
C ILE A 70 -8.79 4.61 -4.48
N ALA A 71 -8.66 5.86 -4.03
CA ALA A 71 -9.71 6.57 -3.31
C ALA A 71 -10.17 7.77 -4.15
N LYS A 72 -11.27 8.40 -3.74
CA LYS A 72 -11.72 9.65 -4.34
C LYS A 72 -11.68 10.78 -3.31
N ASP A 73 -11.27 11.96 -3.74
CA ASP A 73 -11.31 13.16 -2.91
C ASP A 73 -12.72 13.79 -2.90
N ILE A 74 -12.85 14.94 -2.21
CA ILE A 74 -14.11 15.69 -2.12
C ILE A 74 -14.61 16.22 -3.47
N ASN A 75 -13.74 16.26 -4.49
CA ASN A 75 -14.03 16.72 -5.85
C ASN A 75 -14.16 15.55 -6.84
N ASP A 76 -14.33 14.31 -6.35
CA ASP A 76 -14.40 13.07 -7.15
C ASP A 76 -13.13 12.75 -7.95
N THR A 77 -11.99 13.38 -7.60
CA THR A 77 -10.69 13.13 -8.22
C THR A 77 -10.05 11.88 -7.63
N GLU A 78 -9.49 11.01 -8.49
CA GLU A 78 -8.80 9.80 -8.04
C GLU A 78 -7.51 10.15 -7.28
N ILE A 79 -7.43 9.69 -6.03
CA ILE A 79 -6.20 9.66 -5.25
C ILE A 79 -5.65 8.24 -5.33
N ILE A 80 -4.53 8.10 -6.02
CA ILE A 80 -3.78 6.84 -6.13
C ILE A 80 -2.80 6.80 -4.97
N ARG A 81 -2.84 5.73 -4.19
CA ARG A 81 -1.90 5.55 -3.08
C ARG A 81 -1.18 4.23 -3.18
N THR A 82 0.13 4.27 -3.05
CA THR A 82 0.99 3.08 -3.17
C THR A 82 0.87 2.22 -1.92
N VAL A 83 0.72 0.91 -2.10
CA VAL A 83 0.72 -0.05 -1.00
C VAL A 83 2.11 -0.62 -0.82
N CYS A 84 2.62 -0.55 0.41
CA CYS A 84 3.87 -1.19 0.80
C CYS A 84 3.67 -2.02 2.07
N PRO A 85 4.43 -3.11 2.24
CA PRO A 85 4.39 -3.88 3.47
C PRO A 85 5.06 -3.09 4.61
N PHE A 86 4.54 -3.28 5.84
CA PHE A 86 4.88 -2.47 7.00
C PHE A 86 6.38 -2.45 7.33
N ASP A 87 7.05 -3.59 7.16
CA ASP A 87 8.49 -3.77 7.36
C ASP A 87 9.34 -2.93 6.40
N ARG A 88 8.78 -2.52 5.25
CA ARG A 88 9.47 -1.69 4.25
C ARG A 88 9.23 -0.20 4.40
N ILE A 89 8.34 0.23 5.30
CA ILE A 89 8.02 1.66 5.46
C ILE A 89 9.26 2.46 5.79
N TYR A 90 10.09 1.99 6.73
CA TYR A 90 11.32 2.69 7.11
C TYR A 90 12.30 2.82 5.95
N ASP A 91 12.50 1.76 5.16
CA ASP A 91 13.36 1.81 3.97
C ASP A 91 12.88 2.86 2.97
N ILE A 92 11.55 2.93 2.75
CA ILE A 92 10.95 3.89 1.83
C ILE A 92 11.12 5.31 2.37
N LEU A 93 10.83 5.54 3.65
CA LEU A 93 11.05 6.83 4.30
C LEU A 93 12.52 7.26 4.22
N CYS A 94 13.46 6.34 4.43
CA CYS A 94 14.89 6.62 4.31
C CYS A 94 15.29 6.96 2.87
N LYS A 95 14.74 6.26 1.86
CA LYS A 95 14.99 6.56 0.44
C LYS A 95 14.40 7.90 0.03
N VAL A 96 13.16 8.19 0.42
CA VAL A 96 12.53 9.51 0.20
C VAL A 96 13.36 10.58 0.89
N HIS A 97 13.78 10.34 2.13
CA HIS A 97 14.64 11.26 2.85
C HIS A 97 15.96 11.49 2.09
N ALA A 98 16.69 10.44 1.73
CA ALA A 98 17.96 10.56 1.02
C ALA A 98 17.85 11.21 -0.37
N GLY A 99 16.73 11.00 -1.07
CA GLY A 99 16.48 11.54 -2.41
C GLY A 99 15.93 12.98 -2.40
N VAL A 100 15.03 13.30 -1.49
CA VAL A 100 14.33 14.61 -1.41
C VAL A 100 15.10 15.61 -0.53
N LEU A 101 15.74 15.17 0.55
CA LEU A 101 16.41 16.06 1.52
C LEU A 101 17.82 16.49 1.14
N LYS A 102 18.36 16.10 -0.03
CA LYS A 102 19.51 16.86 -0.55
C LYS A 102 19.14 18.32 -0.82
N HIS A 103 17.86 18.66 -1.06
CA HIS A 103 17.44 20.02 -1.43
C HIS A 103 16.10 20.54 -0.88
N VAL A 104 15.29 19.77 -0.13
CA VAL A 104 13.95 20.26 0.27
C VAL A 104 13.50 19.88 1.68
N GLY A 105 12.91 20.84 2.40
CA GLY A 105 12.52 20.74 3.81
C GLY A 105 11.31 19.85 4.12
N ALA A 106 11.05 19.68 5.42
CA ALA A 106 10.11 18.71 6.00
C ALA A 106 8.69 18.71 5.40
N THR A 107 8.15 19.86 4.96
CA THR A 107 6.81 19.95 4.37
C THR A 107 6.66 19.10 3.12
N LYS A 108 7.64 19.12 2.20
CA LYS A 108 7.57 18.34 0.95
C LYS A 108 7.79 16.83 1.17
N MET A 109 8.42 16.46 2.29
CA MET A 109 8.51 15.06 2.69
C MET A 109 7.12 14.51 3.02
N TRP A 110 6.27 15.29 3.70
CA TRP A 110 4.90 14.88 4.01
C TRP A 110 4.01 14.74 2.78
N ASP A 111 4.22 15.55 1.75
CA ASP A 111 3.50 15.39 0.47
C ASP A 111 3.82 14.03 -0.17
N VAL A 112 5.10 13.65 -0.25
CA VAL A 112 5.53 12.36 -0.84
C VAL A 112 5.13 11.16 0.03
N VAL A 113 5.15 11.33 1.36
CA VAL A 113 4.72 10.27 2.30
C VAL A 113 3.20 10.13 2.30
N GLY A 114 2.44 11.20 2.05
CA GLY A 114 0.98 11.18 1.91
C GLY A 114 0.48 10.35 0.72
N ASP A 115 1.32 10.18 -0.30
CA ASP A 115 1.05 9.33 -1.48
C ASP A 115 1.32 7.83 -1.21
N ILE A 116 1.90 7.49 -0.05
CA ILE A 116 2.10 6.10 0.39
C ILE A 116 1.00 5.73 1.37
N VAL A 117 0.19 4.75 0.99
CA VAL A 117 -0.76 4.14 1.91
C VAL A 117 -0.04 3.17 2.83
N ILE A 118 0.11 3.60 4.06
CA ILE A 118 0.01 2.74 5.23
C ILE A 118 -1.49 2.66 5.48
N ILE A 119 -2.15 1.54 5.19
CA ILE A 119 -3.61 1.44 5.41
C ILE A 119 -3.85 1.54 6.91
N LEU A 120 -4.03 2.74 7.47
CA LEU A 120 -4.46 2.95 8.85
C LEU A 120 -5.96 3.27 8.82
N LEU A 121 -6.80 2.22 8.78
CA LEU A 121 -8.21 2.30 9.19
C LEU A 121 -8.36 2.23 10.71
#